data_AF-A0A1C7LQM2-F1
#
_entry.id   AF-A0A1C7LQM2-F1
#
_cell.length_a   1.000
_cell.length_b   1.000
_cell.length_c   1.000
_cell.angle_alpha   90.00
_cell.angle_beta   90.00
_cell.angle_gamma   90.00
#
_symmetry.space_group_name_H-M   'P 1'
#
loop_
_entity.id
_entity.type
_entity.pdbx_description
1 polymer ?
#
loop_
_entity_poly.entity_id
_entity_poly.type
_entity_poly.pdbx_seq_one_letter_code
_entity_poly.pdbx_strand_id
1 'polypeptide(L)'
;MGGIKSIFFGDLAQLLPYCLMEPVRQTEADFVEILNEVRLCHSDESVIKSINSRAVMKSDIPNKLLRLYTTRQRVNAANSKDFDSMSGVLKTK
;
A
#
# COMPACT_ATOMS: atom_id res chain seq x y z
N MET A 1 43.01 7.90 -8.71
CA MET A 1 41.67 7.83 -8.10
C MET A 1 40.73 7.18 -9.11
N GLY A 2 39.90 6.19 -8.77
CA GLY A 2 38.86 5.71 -9.70
C GLY A 2 38.84 4.21 -10.03
N GLY A 3 39.01 3.32 -9.04
CA GLY A 3 39.00 1.85 -9.23
C GLY A 3 37.88 1.11 -8.49
N ILE A 4 36.80 1.80 -8.07
CA ILE A 4 35.72 1.18 -7.31
C ILE A 4 34.66 0.63 -8.28
N LYS A 5 34.35 -0.67 -8.17
CA LYS A 5 33.17 -1.26 -8.82
C LYS A 5 31.92 -0.92 -8.00
N SER A 6 30.97 -0.22 -8.60
CA SER A 6 29.72 0.21 -7.95
C SER A 6 28.49 -0.29 -8.71
N ILE A 7 27.42 -0.63 -7.98
CA ILE A 7 26.11 -1.05 -8.50
C ILE A 7 25.02 -0.31 -7.69
N PHE A 8 24.05 0.34 -8.34
CA PHE A 8 23.05 1.24 -7.71
C PHE A 8 21.60 0.72 -7.80
N PHE A 9 20.77 0.93 -6.74
CA PHE A 9 19.36 0.49 -6.59
C PHE A 9 18.35 1.52 -5.88
N GLY A 10 17.12 1.86 -6.42
CA GLY A 10 15.87 2.64 -6.11
C GLY A 10 14.78 2.90 -7.25
N ASP A 11 13.47 2.81 -7.09
CA ASP A 11 12.51 3.17 -8.18
C ASP A 11 12.58 4.66 -8.69
N LEU A 12 12.75 4.96 -10.00
CA LEU A 12 12.81 6.35 -10.56
C LEU A 12 11.49 7.15 -10.54
N ALA A 13 10.34 6.48 -10.40
CA ALA A 13 9.06 7.16 -10.14
C ALA A 13 8.79 7.33 -8.64
N GLN A 14 9.74 6.87 -7.81
CA GLN A 14 9.96 7.29 -6.43
C GLN A 14 11.21 8.20 -6.42
N LEU A 15 11.64 8.72 -5.26
CA LEU A 15 12.94 9.41 -5.21
C LEU A 15 14.08 8.43 -5.63
N LEU A 16 14.95 8.85 -6.57
CA LEU A 16 16.07 8.14 -7.29
C LEU A 16 16.84 6.98 -6.56
N PRO A 17 17.56 5.99 -7.21
CA PRO A 17 17.35 5.11 -8.42
C PRO A 17 17.90 3.59 -8.42
N TYR A 18 17.21 2.58 -9.05
CA TYR A 18 17.18 1.08 -9.35
C TYR A 18 15.97 0.82 -10.26
N CYS A 19 16.21 0.02 -11.29
CA CYS A 19 15.18 -0.80 -11.91
C CYS A 19 15.20 -2.22 -11.33
N LEU A 20 14.14 -2.61 -10.62
CA LEU A 20 13.73 -4.02 -10.52
C LEU A 20 12.89 -4.32 -11.76
N MET A 21 13.43 -5.07 -12.72
CA MET A 21 12.71 -5.43 -13.96
C MET A 21 11.49 -6.34 -13.69
N GLU A 22 11.51 -7.09 -12.59
CA GLU A 22 10.41 -7.96 -12.17
C GLU A 22 9.88 -7.53 -10.79
N PRO A 23 8.59 -7.19 -10.68
CA PRO A 23 7.98 -6.90 -9.39
C PRO A 23 7.84 -8.17 -8.56
N VAL A 24 8.67 -8.29 -7.52
CA VAL A 24 8.69 -9.45 -6.61
C VAL A 24 7.49 -9.45 -5.65
N ARG A 25 6.87 -8.30 -5.41
CA ARG A 25 5.80 -8.14 -4.40
C ARG A 25 4.45 -8.69 -4.85
N GLN A 26 4.12 -8.59 -6.12
CA GLN A 26 2.83 -9.00 -6.68
C GLN A 26 3.05 -10.06 -7.74
N THR A 27 2.44 -11.23 -7.57
CA THR A 27 2.57 -12.37 -8.49
C THR A 27 1.56 -12.35 -9.64
N GLU A 28 0.43 -11.64 -9.48
CA GLU A 28 -0.60 -11.55 -10.51
C GLU A 28 -0.20 -10.54 -11.59
N ALA A 29 0.05 -11.02 -12.82
CA ALA A 29 0.50 -10.21 -13.95
C ALA A 29 -0.47 -9.06 -14.26
N ASP A 30 -1.78 -9.34 -14.33
CA ASP A 30 -2.81 -8.34 -14.60
C ASP A 30 -2.79 -7.21 -13.56
N PHE A 31 -2.56 -7.56 -12.28
CA PHE A 31 -2.52 -6.56 -11.22
C PHE A 31 -1.23 -5.72 -11.28
N VAL A 32 -0.12 -6.33 -11.64
CA VAL A 32 1.14 -5.62 -11.88
C VAL A 32 0.97 -4.58 -12.99
N GLU A 33 0.32 -4.95 -14.10
CA GLU A 33 0.04 -4.05 -15.21
C GLU A 33 -0.80 -2.85 -14.76
N ILE A 34 -1.91 -3.11 -14.04
CA ILE A 34 -2.76 -2.06 -13.47
C ILE A 34 -1.95 -1.11 -12.57
N LEU A 35 -1.08 -1.64 -11.70
CA LEU A 35 -0.26 -0.83 -10.80
C LEU A 35 0.77 0.03 -11.56
N ASN A 36 1.31 -0.47 -12.68
CA ASN A 36 2.21 0.29 -13.53
C ASN A 36 1.49 1.43 -14.27
N GLU A 37 0.27 1.22 -14.74
CA GLU A 37 -0.56 2.29 -15.34
C GLU A 37 -0.89 3.39 -14.32
N VAL A 38 -1.31 3.00 -13.09
CA VAL A 38 -1.58 3.96 -12.00
C VAL A 38 -0.33 4.79 -11.67
N ARG A 39 0.83 4.16 -11.65
CA ARG A 39 2.12 4.82 -11.40
C ARG A 39 2.47 5.86 -12.46
N LEU A 40 2.15 5.60 -13.72
CA LEU A 40 2.33 6.54 -14.83
C LEU A 40 1.19 7.57 -14.93
N CYS A 41 0.25 7.56 -13.97
CA CYS A 41 -0.94 8.41 -13.95
C CYS A 41 -1.89 8.18 -15.15
N HIS A 42 -1.82 7.01 -15.77
CA HIS A 42 -2.81 6.58 -16.74
C HIS A 42 -4.00 5.98 -15.97
N SER A 43 -5.18 6.57 -16.14
CA SER A 43 -6.38 6.22 -15.37
C SER A 43 -7.56 6.00 -16.29
N ASP A 44 -7.39 5.05 -17.20
CA ASP A 44 -8.43 4.64 -18.13
C ASP A 44 -9.55 3.86 -17.41
N GLU A 45 -10.67 3.69 -18.09
CA GLU A 45 -11.85 3.02 -17.53
C GLU A 45 -11.54 1.59 -17.06
N SER A 46 -10.64 0.87 -17.74
CA SER A 46 -10.19 -0.47 -17.36
C SER A 46 -9.46 -0.50 -16.03
N VAL A 47 -8.58 0.48 -15.77
CA VAL A 47 -7.83 0.65 -14.52
C VAL A 47 -8.81 0.95 -13.38
N ILE A 48 -9.72 1.89 -13.59
CA ILE A 48 -10.74 2.28 -12.60
C ILE A 48 -11.64 1.09 -12.25
N LYS A 49 -12.14 0.36 -13.26
CA LYS A 49 -12.97 -0.84 -13.06
C LYS A 49 -12.22 -1.92 -12.28
N SER A 50 -10.95 -2.14 -12.60
CA SER A 50 -10.13 -3.16 -11.92
C SER A 50 -9.82 -2.81 -10.46
N ILE A 51 -9.63 -1.53 -10.15
CA ILE A 51 -9.46 -1.07 -8.76
C ILE A 51 -10.78 -1.21 -8.00
N ASN A 52 -11.88 -0.76 -8.59
CA ASN A 52 -13.20 -0.77 -7.95
C ASN A 52 -13.74 -2.19 -7.72
N SER A 53 -13.45 -3.15 -8.61
CA SER A 53 -13.85 -4.55 -8.40
C SER A 53 -13.15 -5.21 -7.21
N ARG A 54 -12.00 -4.66 -6.80
CA ARG A 54 -11.22 -5.11 -5.64
C ARG A 54 -11.55 -4.31 -4.37
N ALA A 55 -12.42 -3.30 -4.46
CA ALA A 55 -12.80 -2.50 -3.30
C ALA A 55 -13.74 -3.29 -2.38
N VAL A 56 -13.39 -3.35 -1.09
CA VAL A 56 -14.18 -4.05 -0.07
C VAL A 56 -14.95 -3.02 0.76
N MET A 57 -16.20 -3.33 1.12
CA MET A 57 -16.98 -2.48 2.01
C MET A 57 -16.32 -2.40 3.38
N LYS A 58 -16.34 -1.22 3.99
CA LYS A 58 -15.68 -0.98 5.29
C LYS A 58 -16.17 -1.91 6.41
N SER A 59 -17.44 -2.31 6.36
CA SER A 59 -18.05 -3.28 7.29
C SER A 59 -17.39 -4.65 7.25
N ASP A 60 -16.84 -5.02 6.10
CA ASP A 60 -16.39 -6.38 5.82
C ASP A 60 -14.87 -6.51 6.05
N ILE A 61 -14.20 -5.39 6.36
CA ILE A 61 -12.76 -5.35 6.65
C ILE A 61 -12.54 -5.78 8.11
N PRO A 62 -11.86 -6.91 8.37
CA PRO A 62 -11.53 -7.33 9.73
C PRO A 62 -10.70 -6.27 10.47
N ASN A 63 -11.00 -6.03 11.75
CA ASN A 63 -10.27 -5.06 12.59
C ASN A 63 -8.76 -5.33 12.67
N LYS A 64 -8.33 -6.57 12.39
CA LYS A 64 -6.92 -7.00 12.37
C LYS A 64 -6.13 -6.60 11.10
N LEU A 65 -6.78 -6.02 10.08
CA LEU A 65 -6.08 -5.59 8.87
C LEU A 65 -5.51 -4.18 9.03
N LEU A 66 -4.30 -3.99 8.50
CA LEU A 66 -3.67 -2.69 8.38
C LEU A 66 -4.47 -1.81 7.40
N ARG A 67 -4.91 -0.65 7.89
CA ARG A 67 -5.64 0.36 7.09
C ARG A 67 -4.74 1.56 6.86
N LEU A 68 -4.61 1.96 5.59
CA LEU A 68 -3.85 3.15 5.19
C LEU A 68 -4.78 4.36 5.11
N TYR A 69 -4.31 5.51 5.59
CA TYR A 69 -5.06 6.77 5.58
C TYR A 69 -4.18 7.91 5.08
N THR A 70 -4.83 8.92 4.52
CA THR A 70 -4.15 10.11 3.97
C THR A 70 -3.61 11.06 5.04
N THR A 71 -4.12 11.02 6.27
CA THR A 71 -3.71 11.95 7.34
C THR A 71 -3.52 11.24 8.67
N ARG A 72 -2.59 11.76 9.49
CA ARG A 72 -2.32 11.26 10.85
C ARG A 72 -3.55 11.37 11.76
N GLN A 73 -4.35 12.44 11.60
CA GLN A 73 -5.59 12.59 12.35
C GLN A 73 -6.56 11.43 12.10
N ARG A 74 -6.69 10.98 10.84
CA ARG A 74 -7.55 9.82 10.50
C ARG A 74 -6.99 8.52 11.05
N VAL A 75 -5.66 8.35 11.05
CA VAL A 75 -4.99 7.22 11.70
C VAL A 75 -5.31 7.19 13.19
N ASN A 76 -5.13 8.30 13.89
CA ASN A 76 -5.39 8.37 15.34
C ASN A 76 -6.85 8.06 15.67
N ALA A 77 -7.79 8.65 14.92
CA ALA A 77 -9.22 8.40 15.11
C ALA A 77 -9.59 6.92 14.87
N ALA A 78 -9.02 6.29 13.84
CA ALA A 78 -9.24 4.87 13.57
C ALA A 78 -8.66 3.99 14.68
N ASN A 79 -7.41 4.23 15.07
CA ASN A 79 -6.73 3.45 16.11
C ASN A 79 -7.43 3.56 17.46
N SER A 80 -7.85 4.76 17.88
CA SER A 80 -8.62 4.94 19.12
C SER A 80 -9.93 4.17 19.08
N LYS A 81 -10.68 4.29 17.98
CA LYS A 81 -11.94 3.54 17.81
C LYS A 81 -11.73 2.03 17.87
N ASP A 82 -10.70 1.52 17.20
CA ASP A 82 -10.40 0.09 17.20
C ASP A 82 -9.98 -0.38 18.59
N PHE A 83 -9.18 0.43 19.30
CA PHE A 83 -8.77 0.17 20.68
C PHE A 83 -9.96 0.08 21.64
N ASP A 84 -10.87 1.05 21.58
CA ASP A 84 -12.07 1.09 22.42
C ASP A 84 -13.00 -0.11 22.14
N SER A 85 -12.96 -0.66 20.93
CA SER A 85 -13.76 -1.83 20.55
C SER A 85 -13.20 -3.17 21.02
N MET A 86 -11.97 -3.20 21.55
CA MET A 86 -11.37 -4.42 22.11
C MET A 86 -11.92 -4.69 23.51
N SER A 87 -12.61 -5.82 23.70
CA SER A 87 -13.14 -6.25 24.99
C SER A 87 -12.04 -6.80 25.91
N GLY A 88 -11.27 -5.91 26.50
CA GLY A 88 -10.31 -6.22 27.56
C GLY A 88 -10.58 -5.37 28.79
N VAL A 89 -11.25 -5.93 29.80
CA VAL A 89 -11.27 -5.32 31.13
C VAL A 89 -9.82 -5.29 31.61
N LEU A 90 -9.23 -4.11 31.70
CA LEU A 90 -8.03 -3.90 32.51
C LEU A 90 -8.43 -4.24 33.94
N LYS A 91 -8.23 -5.49 34.36
CA LYS A 91 -8.21 -5.85 35.78
C LYS A 91 -6.96 -5.19 36.35
N THR A 92 -7.08 -3.93 36.74
CA THR A 92 -6.17 -3.30 37.70
C THR A 92 -6.18 -4.15 38.96
N LYS A 93 -5.07 -4.83 39.22
CA LYS A 93 -4.74 -5.39 40.53
C LYS A 93 -4.35 -4.27 41.48
#